data_AF-K1TTH5-F1
#
_entry.id   AF-K1TTH5-F1
#
_cell.length_a   1.000
_cell.length_b   1.000
_cell.length_c   1.000
_cell.angle_alpha   90.00
_cell.angle_beta   90.00
_cell.angle_gamma   90.00
#
_symmetry.space_group_name_H-M   'P 1'
#
loop_
_entity.id
_entity.type
_entity.pdbx_description
1 polymer ?
#
loop_
_entity_poly.entity_id
_entity_poly.type
_entity_poly.pdbx_seq_one_letter_code
_entity_poly.pdbx_strand_id
1 'polypeptide(L)' 'MKYVFTNGKILNGTKDMQVQEGQVILVENERITELLPAEEAGKRNLKASGYEEIDLQGKYILPG' A
#
# COMPACT_ATOMS: atom_id res chain seq x y z
N MET A 1 -14.69 -1.17 3.93
CA MET A 1 -14.03 0.07 3.47
C MET A 1 -12.83 -0.28 2.61
N LYS A 2 -12.47 0.56 1.63
CA LYS A 2 -11.35 0.31 0.71
C LYS A 2 -10.32 1.42 0.83
N TYR A 3 -9.06 1.06 1.07
CA TYR A 3 -7.94 1.99 1.21
C TYR A 3 -6.80 1.63 0.28
N VAL A 4 -6.15 2.64 -0.28
CA VAL A 4 -4.87 2.49 -0.97
C VAL A 4 -3.83 3.32 -0.21
N PHE A 5 -2.81 2.65 0.32
CA PHE A 5 -1.68 3.31 0.96
C PHE A 5 -0.60 3.59 -0.06
N THR A 6 -0.20 4.86 -0.21
CA THR A 6 0.79 5.31 -1.20
C THR A 6 2.00 5.96 -0.52
N ASN A 7 3.11 6.04 -1.25
CA ASN A 7 4.36 6.69 -0.83
C ASN A 7 4.90 6.23 0.54
N GLY A 8 4.70 4.96 0.90
CA GLY A 8 5.18 4.38 2.15
C GLY A 8 6.50 3.63 2.02
N LYS A 9 7.12 3.39 3.17
CA LYS A 9 8.21 2.43 3.34
C LYS A 9 7.68 1.18 4.04
N ILE A 10 7.65 0.05 3.36
CA ILE A 10 7.06 -1.19 3.87
C ILE A 10 8.14 -2.04 4.52
N LEU A 11 7.90 -2.46 5.76
CA LEU A 11 8.66 -3.49 6.46
C LEU A 11 7.75 -4.69 6.65
N ASN A 12 7.93 -5.76 5.88
CA ASN A 12 6.95 -6.85 5.80
C ASN A 12 7.07 -7.95 6.87
N GLY A 13 7.86 -7.72 7.92
CA GLY A 13 8.05 -8.70 9.00
C GLY A 13 8.85 -9.96 8.62
N THR A 14 9.47 -9.99 7.43
CA THR A 14 10.45 -11.03 7.09
C THR A 14 11.67 -10.94 8.00
N LYS A 15 12.43 -12.04 8.13
CA LYS A 15 13.60 -12.14 9.03
C LYS A 15 14.58 -10.98 8.89
N ASP A 16 14.81 -10.53 7.66
CA ASP A 16 15.79 -9.49 7.34
C ASP A 16 15.18 -8.08 7.33
N MET A 17 13.84 -7.97 7.43
CA MET A 17 13.09 -6.71 7.46
C MET A 17 13.59 -5.67 6.45
N GLN A 18 13.79 -6.07 5.19
CA GLN A 18 14.25 -5.14 4.16
C GLN A 18 13.16 -4.12 3.83
N VAL A 19 13.56 -2.85 3.80
CA VAL A 19 12.69 -1.73 3.43
C VAL A 19 12.30 -1.86 1.97
N GLN A 20 11.00 -1.88 1.71
CA GLN A 20 10.42 -1.89 0.36
C GLN A 20 9.76 -0.54 0.08
N GLU A 21 10.22 0.12 -0.98
CA GLU A 21 9.70 1.40 -1.46
C GLU A 21 9.11 1.23 -2.87
N GLY A 22 8.31 2.20 -3.33
CA GLY A 22 7.69 2.15 -4.66
C GLY A 22 6.54 1.14 -4.78
N GLN A 23 6.03 0.64 -3.65
CA GLN A 23 4.87 -0.23 -3.57
C GLN A 23 3.68 0.50 -2.96
N VAL A 24 2.49 0.06 -3.33
CA VAL A 24 1.23 0.48 -2.71
C VAL A 24 0.53 -0.72 -2.09
N ILE A 25 -0.26 -0.48 -1.05
CA ILE A 25 -1.01 -1.52 -0.35
C ILE A 25 -2.50 -1.27 -0.60
N LEU A 26 -3.18 -2.23 -1.20
CA LEU A 26 -4.64 -2.23 -1.29
C LEU A 26 -5.21 -2.98 -0.09
N VAL A 27 -6.13 -2.33 0.59
CA VAL A 27 -6.87 -2.91 1.72
C VAL A 27 -8.35 -2.84 1.41
N GLU A 28 -9.03 -3.98 1.49
CA GLU A 28 -10.48 -4.06 1.42
C GLU A 28 -11.01 -4.77 2.65
N ASN A 29 -11.98 -4.15 3.34
CA ASN A 29 -12.66 -4.72 4.50
C ASN A 29 -11.67 -5.27 5.54
N GLU A 30 -10.71 -4.43 5.91
CA GLU A 30 -9.68 -4.71 6.94
C GLU A 30 -8.66 -5.79 6.55
N ARG A 31 -8.66 -6.24 5.29
CA ARG A 31 -7.69 -7.19 4.77
C ARG A 31 -6.85 -6.57 3.67
N ILE A 32 -5.54 -6.80 3.73
CA ILE A 32 -4.65 -6.52 2.61
C ILE A 32 -5.04 -7.47 1.47
N THR A 33 -5.49 -6.91 0.36
CA THR A 33 -5.90 -7.68 -0.82
C THR A 33 -4.75 -7.81 -1.81
N GLU A 34 -3.91 -6.79 -1.90
CA GLU A 34 -2.83 -6.74 -2.89
C GLU A 34 -1.71 -5.79 -2.43
N LEU A 35 -0.46 -6.17 -2.74
CA LEU A 35 0.66 -5.25 -2.83
C LEU A 35 1.08 -5.19 -4.29
N LEU A 36 1.20 -3.99 -4.84
CA LEU A 36 1.56 -3.80 -6.24
C LEU A 36 2.49 -2.59 -6.42
N PRO A 37 3.27 -2.54 -7.51
CA PRO A 37 4.10 -1.38 -7.82
C PRO A 37 3.24 -0.11 -8.00
N ALA A 38 3.76 1.04 -7.54
CA ALA A 38 3.06 2.32 -7.65
C ALA A 38 2.71 2.70 -9.10
N GLU A 39 3.58 2.34 -10.07
CA GLU A 39 3.31 2.56 -11.49
C GLU A 39 2.10 1.75 -12.00
N GLU A 40 1.91 0.53 -11.51
CA GLU A 40 0.76 -0.29 -11.87
C GLU A 40 -0.52 0.24 -11.22
N ALA A 41 -0.42 0.69 -9.97
CA ALA A 41 -1.53 1.31 -9.28
C ALA A 41 -1.99 2.60 -9.97
N GLY A 42 -1.07 3.42 -10.47
CA GLY A 42 -1.38 4.64 -11.22
C GLY A 42 -2.09 4.39 -12.56
N LYS A 43 -1.92 3.20 -13.15
CA LYS A 43 -2.67 2.77 -14.35
C LYS A 43 -4.09 2.30 -14.01
N ARG A 44 -4.37 1.95 -12.76
CA ARG A 44 -5.69 1.50 -12.30
C ARG A 44 -6.51 2.71 -11.86
N ASN A 45 -7.79 2.75 -12.22
CA ASN A 45 -8.70 3.77 -11.74
C ASN A 45 -9.22 3.42 -10.33
N LEU A 46 -8.34 3.48 -9.33
CA LEU A 46 -8.62 3.08 -7.96
C LEU A 46 -9.72 3.95 -7.31
N LYS A 47 -9.72 5.26 -7.59
CA LYS A 47 -10.77 6.18 -7.13
C LYS A 47 -12.15 5.79 -7.66
N ALA A 48 -12.26 5.48 -8.97
CA ALA A 48 -13.54 4.99 -9.52
C ALA A 48 -13.96 3.63 -8.96
N SER A 49 -13.00 2.85 -8.45
CA SER A 49 -13.23 1.56 -7.78
C SER A 49 -13.57 1.70 -6.29
N GLY A 50 -13.71 2.93 -5.78
CA GLY A 50 -14.11 3.24 -4.42
C GLY A 50 -12.98 3.20 -3.39
N TYR A 51 -11.71 3.21 -3.82
CA TYR A 51 -10.58 3.30 -2.91
C TYR A 51 -10.36 4.73 -2.42
N GLU A 52 -10.19 4.87 -1.11
CA GLU A 52 -9.71 6.08 -0.47
C GLU A 52 -8.18 6.05 -0.40
N GLU A 53 -7.53 7.13 -0.86
CA GLU A 53 -6.07 7.23 -0.89
C GLU A 53 -5.54 7.77 0.44
N ILE A 54 -4.57 7.06 1.01
CA ILE A 54 -3.83 7.46 2.21
C ILE A 54 -2.36 7.60 1.82
N ASP A 55 -1.92 8.85 1.69
CA ASP A 55 -0.51 9.18 1.45
C ASP A 55 0.28 9.08 2.75
N LEU A 56 1.25 8.16 2.78
CA LEU A 56 2.11 7.93 3.95
C LEU A 56 3.27 8.91 4.05
N GLN A 57 3.53 9.72 3.02
CA GLN A 57 4.57 10.77 3.03
C GLN A 57 5.95 10.24 3.44
N GLY A 58 6.31 9.05 2.98
CA GLY A 58 7.58 8.37 3.28
C GLY A 58 7.64 7.70 4.65
N LYS A 59 6.55 7.67 5.41
CA LYS A 59 6.48 6.98 6.71
C LYS A 59 6.50 5.45 6.53
N TYR A 60 6.85 4.78 7.62
CA TYR A 60 6.91 3.33 7.67
C TYR A 60 5.54 2.70 7.94
N ILE A 61 5.26 1.61 7.24
CA ILE A 61 4.21 0.64 7.60
C ILE A 61 4.89 -0.64 8.07
N LEU A 62 4.42 -1.13 9.21
CA LEU A 62 4.90 -2.32 9.90
C LEU A 62 3.70 -3.23 10.23
N PRO A 63 3.88 -4.56 10.26
CA PRO A 63 2.96 -5.48 10.91
C PRO A 63 2.72 -5.03 12.35
N GLY A 64 1.44 -5.04 12.76
CA GLY A 64 1.02 -4.81 14.13
C GLY A 64 1.19 -6.04 15.01
#